data_AF-A0A0V8E6V4-F1
#
_entry.id   AF-A0A0V8E6V4-F1
#
_cell.length_a   1.000
_cell.length_b   1.000
_cell.length_c   1.000
_cell.angle_alpha   90.00
_cell.angle_beta   90.00
_cell.angle_gamma   90.00
#
_symmetry.space_group_name_H-M   'P 1'
#
loop_
_entity.id
_entity.type
_entity.pdbx_description
1 polymer ?
#
loop_
_entity_poly.entity_id
_entity_poly.type
_entity_poly.pdbx_seq_one_letter_code
_entity_poly.pdbx_strand_id
1 'polypeptide(L)'
;MSYYMICPNCGKGTIGRYATDNDLCGECSDNSSTTDKLSVENLQEELESCIQTLIEASVAATITQDIVVGNLVDRKLADLAKTHKLAVDYIEKVTGKNIDVVLAENAALEGSGDE
;
A
#
# COMPACT_ATOMS: atom_id res chain seq x y z
N MET A 1 -37.53 -3.42 -39.76
CA MET A 1 -36.09 -3.17 -39.98
C MET A 1 -35.39 -3.13 -38.63
N SER A 2 -34.55 -4.11 -38.33
CA SER A 2 -33.70 -4.09 -37.14
C SER A 2 -32.49 -3.19 -37.42
N TYR A 3 -32.28 -2.12 -36.64
CA TYR A 3 -31.09 -1.27 -36.77
C TYR A 3 -29.89 -1.98 -36.15
N TYR A 4 -28.85 -2.22 -36.95
CA TYR A 4 -27.57 -2.76 -36.50
C TYR A 4 -26.69 -1.60 -36.05
N MET A 5 -26.17 -1.63 -34.82
CA MET A 5 -25.27 -0.59 -34.29
C MET A 5 -23.94 -1.21 -33.87
N ILE A 6 -22.82 -0.53 -34.14
CA ILE A 6 -21.46 -0.99 -33.84
C ILE A 6 -20.92 -0.20 -32.64
N CYS A 7 -20.55 -0.89 -31.56
CA CYS A 7 -19.96 -0.27 -30.38
C CYS A 7 -18.65 0.45 -30.78
N PRO A 8 -18.50 1.76 -30.51
CA PRO A 8 -17.31 2.51 -30.90
C PRO A 8 -16.04 2.04 -30.18
N ASN A 9 -16.16 1.41 -29.02
CA ASN A 9 -15.03 0.98 -28.21
C ASN A 9 -14.45 -0.39 -28.63
N CYS A 10 -15.32 -1.37 -28.92
CA CYS A 10 -14.88 -2.76 -29.18
C CYS A 10 -15.26 -3.29 -30.57
N GLY A 11 -15.94 -2.50 -31.40
CA GLY A 11 -16.33 -2.87 -32.76
C GLY A 11 -17.37 -3.99 -32.87
N LYS A 12 -17.97 -4.41 -31.74
CA LYS A 12 -19.01 -5.44 -31.73
C LYS A 12 -20.34 -4.84 -32.20
N GLY A 13 -20.98 -5.51 -33.15
CA GLY A 13 -22.29 -5.11 -33.65
C GLY A 13 -23.41 -5.76 -32.84
N THR A 14 -24.30 -4.94 -32.28
CA THR A 14 -25.43 -5.39 -31.47
C THR A 14 -26.76 -5.08 -32.17
N ILE A 15 -27.76 -5.95 -31.96
CA ILE A 15 -29.12 -5.76 -32.49
C ILE A 15 -29.96 -5.12 -31.37
N GLY A 16 -30.29 -3.84 -31.50
CA GLY A 16 -31.06 -3.08 -30.49
C GLY A 16 -30.23 -2.07 -29.68
N ARG A 17 -30.94 -1.17 -28.97
CA ARG A 17 -30.44 0.07 -28.34
C ARG A 17 -29.28 -0.17 -27.35
N TYR A 18 -28.29 0.71 -27.35
CA TYR A 18 -27.34 0.85 -26.24
C TYR A 18 -28.12 1.26 -24.99
N ALA A 19 -27.94 0.53 -23.90
CA ALA A 19 -28.70 0.71 -22.66
C ALA A 19 -28.01 1.68 -21.67
N THR A 20 -27.07 2.49 -22.13
CA THR A 20 -26.15 3.22 -21.26
C THR A 20 -25.98 4.66 -21.74
N ASP A 21 -25.79 5.60 -20.82
CA ASP A 21 -25.68 7.04 -21.09
C ASP A 21 -24.46 7.42 -21.96
N ASN A 22 -23.62 6.44 -22.33
CA ASN A 22 -22.34 6.63 -23.01
C ASN A 22 -22.24 5.92 -24.37
N ASP A 23 -23.35 5.42 -24.92
CA ASP A 23 -23.40 4.69 -26.21
C ASP A 23 -22.46 3.46 -26.28
N LEU A 24 -22.12 2.88 -25.13
CA LEU A 24 -21.29 1.67 -25.01
C LEU A 24 -22.17 0.42 -24.90
N CYS A 25 -21.71 -0.69 -25.46
CA CYS A 25 -22.34 -1.99 -25.18
C CYS A 25 -22.23 -2.33 -23.69
N GLY A 26 -23.16 -3.14 -23.15
CA GLY A 26 -23.20 -3.51 -21.73
C GLY A 26 -21.84 -3.98 -21.21
N GLU A 27 -21.16 -4.85 -21.95
CA GLU A 27 -19.80 -5.33 -21.62
C GLU A 27 -18.75 -4.22 -21.50
N CYS A 28 -18.86 -3.15 -22.31
CA CYS A 28 -17.97 -1.99 -22.23
C CYS A 28 -18.42 -0.97 -21.17
N SER A 29 -19.70 -0.98 -20.79
CA SER A 29 -20.22 -0.17 -19.69
C SER A 29 -19.87 -0.78 -18.33
N ASP A 30 -19.80 -2.11 -18.26
CA ASP A 30 -19.55 -2.87 -17.04
C ASP A 30 -18.06 -2.97 -16.67
N ASN A 31 -17.16 -2.37 -17.46
CA ASN A 31 -15.71 -2.35 -17.20
C ASN A 31 -15.28 -1.37 -16.07
N SER A 32 -16.23 -0.75 -15.36
CA SER A 32 -15.89 0.14 -14.25
C SER A 32 -15.80 -0.66 -12.94
N SER A 33 -14.57 -0.84 -12.43
CA SER A 33 -14.22 -0.94 -11.00
C SER A 33 -13.97 -2.29 -10.31
N THR A 34 -14.20 -3.46 -10.91
CA THR A 34 -14.04 -4.73 -10.16
C THR A 34 -12.64 -5.36 -10.22
N THR A 35 -11.86 -5.07 -11.27
CA THR A 35 -10.51 -5.67 -11.45
C THR A 35 -9.42 -4.96 -10.64
N ASP A 36 -9.60 -3.69 -10.28
CA ASP A 36 -8.63 -2.90 -9.49
C ASP A 36 -8.85 -2.98 -7.97
N LYS A 37 -10.05 -3.33 -7.52
CA LYS A 37 -10.35 -3.39 -6.08
C LYS A 37 -9.73 -4.63 -5.42
N LEU A 38 -9.83 -5.79 -6.10
CA LEU A 38 -9.30 -7.06 -5.61
C LEU A 38 -7.77 -7.06 -5.51
N SER A 39 -7.09 -6.31 -6.40
CA SER A 39 -5.63 -6.20 -6.40
C SER A 39 -5.13 -5.28 -5.27
N VAL A 40 -5.84 -4.19 -4.97
CA VAL A 40 -5.46 -3.27 -3.88
C VAL A 40 -5.64 -3.90 -2.50
N GLU A 41 -6.73 -4.65 -2.27
CA GLU A 41 -6.97 -5.35 -1.00
C GLU A 41 -5.88 -6.41 -0.75
N ASN A 42 -5.53 -7.23 -1.75
CA ASN A 42 -4.44 -8.20 -1.64
C ASN A 42 -3.07 -7.53 -1.39
N LEU A 43 -2.80 -6.39 -2.03
CA LEU A 43 -1.54 -5.65 -1.81
C LEU A 43 -1.46 -5.04 -0.41
N GLN A 44 -2.58 -4.63 0.17
CA GLN A 44 -2.62 -4.14 1.55
C GLN A 44 -2.33 -5.26 2.55
N GLU A 45 -2.94 -6.43 2.39
CA GLU A 45 -2.69 -7.59 3.25
C GLU A 45 -1.22 -8.04 3.21
N GLU A 46 -0.63 -8.11 2.01
CA GLU A 46 0.79 -8.46 1.84
C GLU A 46 1.72 -7.42 2.48
N LEU A 47 1.36 -6.14 2.42
CA LEU A 47 2.13 -5.07 3.04
C LEU A 47 2.08 -5.15 4.57
N GLU A 48 0.90 -5.40 5.15
CA GLU A 48 0.74 -5.60 6.60
C GLU A 48 1.54 -6.82 7.08
N SER A 49 1.49 -7.93 6.33
CA SER A 49 2.28 -9.14 6.59
C SER A 49 3.80 -8.86 6.54
N CYS A 50 4.25 -8.07 5.56
CA CYS A 50 5.63 -7.64 5.43
C CYS A 50 6.08 -6.79 6.63
N ILE A 51 5.26 -5.82 7.07
CA ILE A 51 5.53 -5.01 8.26
C ILE A 51 5.65 -5.89 9.50
N GLN A 52 4.74 -6.85 9.67
CA GLN A 52 4.77 -7.79 10.80
C GLN A 52 6.05 -8.63 10.80
N THR A 53 6.50 -9.08 9.64
CA THR A 53 7.77 -9.82 9.49
C THR A 53 8.97 -8.96 9.87
N LEU A 54 8.98 -7.67 9.50
CA LEU A 54 10.04 -6.74 9.90
C LEU A 54 10.04 -6.52 11.43
N ILE A 55 8.88 -6.44 12.06
CA ILE A 55 8.76 -6.35 13.52
C ILE A 55 9.39 -7.59 14.19
N GLU A 56 9.07 -8.78 13.70
CA GLU A 56 9.65 -10.03 14.22
C GLU A 56 11.18 -10.06 14.04
N ALA A 57 11.69 -9.58 12.90
CA ALA A 57 13.11 -9.46 12.66
C ALA A 57 13.80 -8.46 13.60
N SER A 58 13.16 -7.32 13.91
CA SER A 58 13.66 -6.33 14.90
C SER A 58 13.76 -6.95 16.29
N VAL A 59 12.73 -7.68 16.72
CA VAL A 59 12.73 -8.40 18.01
C VAL A 59 13.80 -9.48 18.02
N ALA A 60 13.93 -10.27 16.95
CA ALA A 60 14.94 -11.32 16.85
C ALA A 60 16.36 -10.73 16.90
N ALA A 61 16.63 -9.66 16.15
CA ALA A 61 17.92 -8.96 16.17
C ALA A 61 18.25 -8.39 17.56
N THR A 62 17.24 -7.88 18.27
CA THR A 62 17.40 -7.44 19.67
C THR A 62 17.82 -8.59 20.58
N ILE A 63 17.18 -9.75 20.45
CA ILE A 63 17.49 -10.96 21.24
C ILE A 63 18.88 -11.49 20.93
N THR A 64 19.25 -11.57 19.65
CA THR A 64 20.55 -12.07 19.20
C THR A 64 21.67 -11.04 19.34
N GLN A 65 21.34 -9.81 19.76
CA GLN A 65 22.25 -8.67 19.82
C GLN A 65 22.92 -8.37 18.46
N ASP A 66 22.21 -8.65 17.37
CA ASP A 66 22.64 -8.28 16.03
C ASP A 66 22.36 -6.79 15.78
N ILE A 67 23.32 -5.96 16.15
CA ILE A 67 23.21 -4.49 16.07
C ILE A 67 23.04 -4.03 14.63
N VAL A 68 23.69 -4.68 13.67
CA VAL A 68 23.65 -4.26 12.26
C VAL A 68 22.27 -4.52 11.68
N VAL A 69 21.73 -5.73 11.89
CA VAL A 69 20.39 -6.08 11.43
C VAL A 69 19.33 -5.27 12.19
N GLY A 70 19.49 -5.11 13.51
CA GLY A 70 18.60 -4.29 14.34
C GLY A 70 18.48 -2.87 13.81
N ASN A 71 19.60 -2.17 13.62
CA ASN A 71 19.61 -0.80 13.10
C ASN A 71 19.01 -0.69 11.69
N LEU A 72 19.28 -1.67 10.81
CA LEU A 72 18.72 -1.69 9.47
C LEU A 72 17.20 -1.81 9.48
N VAL A 73 16.69 -2.75 10.28
CA VAL A 73 15.25 -3.02 10.38
C VAL A 73 14.54 -1.86 11.07
N ASP A 74 15.12 -1.29 12.13
CA ASP A 74 14.57 -0.14 12.84
C ASP A 74 14.47 1.09 11.91
N ARG A 75 15.47 1.32 11.05
CA ARG A 75 15.41 2.40 10.04
C ARG A 75 14.29 2.17 9.02
N LYS A 76 14.08 0.93 8.59
CA LYS A 76 12.98 0.58 7.68
C LYS A 76 11.62 0.75 8.35
N LEU A 77 11.48 0.33 9.60
CA LEU A 77 10.24 0.51 10.38
C LEU A 77 9.95 1.99 10.61
N ALA A 78 10.96 2.82 10.89
CA ALA A 78 10.80 4.27 11.02
C ALA A 78 10.33 4.93 9.71
N ASP A 79 10.83 4.48 8.56
CA ASP A 79 10.36 4.98 7.27
C ASP A 79 8.91 4.56 6.99
N LEU A 80 8.56 3.29 7.27
CA LEU A 80 7.20 2.77 7.13
C LEU A 80 6.22 3.45 8.10
N ALA A 81 6.66 3.85 9.29
CA ALA A 81 5.83 4.54 10.27
C ALA A 81 5.34 5.93 9.81
N LYS A 82 5.95 6.51 8.77
CA LYS A 82 5.45 7.74 8.15
C LYS A 82 4.11 7.55 7.44
N THR A 83 3.80 6.32 7.03
CA THR A 83 2.60 6.02 6.21
C THR A 83 1.74 4.88 6.75
N HIS A 84 2.27 4.00 7.62
CA HIS A 84 1.58 2.80 8.10
C HIS A 84 1.45 2.74 9.62
N LYS A 85 0.21 2.60 10.08
CA LYS A 85 -0.14 2.56 11.50
C LYS A 85 0.51 1.40 12.27
N LEU A 86 0.64 0.21 11.67
CA LEU A 86 1.27 -0.94 12.35
C LEU A 86 2.70 -0.66 12.79
N ALA A 87 3.48 0.04 11.97
CA ALA A 87 4.85 0.43 12.30
C ALA A 87 4.87 1.54 13.38
N VAL A 88 3.93 2.49 13.34
CA VAL A 88 3.74 3.49 14.40
C VAL A 88 3.46 2.79 15.74
N ASP A 89 2.42 1.96 15.79
CA ASP A 89 1.98 1.29 17.02
C ASP A 89 3.12 0.45 17.64
N TYR A 90 3.92 -0.23 16.82
CA TYR A 90 5.09 -0.97 17.28
C TYR A 90 6.17 -0.06 17.86
N ILE A 91 6.58 0.99 17.13
CA ILE A 91 7.63 1.90 17.59
C ILE A 91 7.21 2.62 18.86
N GLU A 92 5.97 3.11 18.95
CA GLU A 92 5.47 3.77 20.16
C GLU A 92 5.43 2.81 21.35
N LYS A 93 5.04 1.55 21.13
CA LYS A 93 5.06 0.50 22.16
C LYS A 93 6.46 0.21 22.68
N VAL A 94 7.46 0.10 21.79
CA VAL A 94 8.84 -0.25 22.17
C VAL A 94 9.56 0.94 22.81
N THR A 95 9.36 2.14 22.28
CA THR A 95 10.04 3.36 22.75
C THR A 95 9.33 4.03 23.92
N GLY A 96 8.02 3.80 24.09
CA GLY A 96 7.18 4.53 25.03
C GLY A 96 6.99 6.01 24.67
N LYS A 97 7.36 6.43 23.46
CA LYS A 97 7.27 7.81 22.97
C LYS A 97 6.34 7.87 21.75
N ASN A 98 5.80 9.04 21.48
CA ASN A 98 5.06 9.26 20.24
C ASN A 98 6.01 9.24 19.02
N ILE A 99 5.55 8.67 17.90
CA ILE A 99 6.37 8.49 16.70
C ILE A 99 6.97 9.80 16.16
N ASP A 100 6.25 10.93 16.25
CA ASP A 100 6.75 12.22 15.76
C ASP A 100 7.98 12.68 16.53
N VAL A 101 8.04 12.39 17.84
CA VAL A 101 9.20 12.66 18.69
C VAL A 101 10.38 11.79 18.29
N VAL A 102 10.14 10.49 18.06
CA VAL A 102 11.17 9.53 17.67
C VAL A 102 11.78 9.89 16.31
N LEU A 103 10.95 10.27 15.34
CA LEU A 103 11.42 10.68 14.01
C LEU A 103 12.22 11.99 14.06
N ALA A 104 11.81 12.95 14.90
CA ALA A 104 12.54 14.20 15.10
C ALA A 104 13.91 13.97 15.77
N GLU A 105 13.96 13.10 16.80
CA GLU A 105 15.22 12.71 17.46
C GLU A 105 16.17 12.03 16.46
N ASN A 106 15.67 11.11 15.63
CA ASN A 106 16.47 10.42 14.62
C ASN A 106 16.99 11.38 13.52
N ALA A 107 16.16 12.33 13.07
CA ALA A 107 16.56 13.34 12.10
C ALA A 107 17.65 14.27 12.65
N ALA A 108 17.56 14.65 13.93
CA ALA A 108 18.58 15.46 14.60
C ALA A 108 19.92 14.71 14.73
N LEU A 109 19.89 13.40 14.96
CA LEU A 109 21.08 12.56 15.02
C LEU A 109 21.73 12.40 13.64
N GLU A 110 20.96 12.15 12.57
CA GLU A 110 21.50 12.06 11.20
C GLU A 110 22.10 13.40 10.72
N GLY A 111 21.51 14.54 11.11
CA GLY A 111 22.01 15.88 10.79
C GLY A 111 23.27 16.31 11.56
N SER A 112 23.68 15.56 12.58
CA SER A 112 24.90 15.82 13.37
C SER A 112 26.15 15.08 12.86
N GLY A 113 26.04 14.38 11.72
CA GLY A 113 27.12 13.58 11.11
C GLY A 113 28.00 14.30 10.08
N ASP A 114 27.77 15.59 9.82
CA ASP A 114 28.63 16.43 8.96
C ASP A 114 29.61 17.26 9.81
N GLU A 115 30.63 16.62 10.38
CA GLU A 115 31.90 17.24 10.82
C GLU A 115 33.06 16.24 10.81
#